data_AF-A0A329JH27-F1
#
_entry.id   AF-A0A329JH27-F1
#
_cell.length_a   1.000
_cell.length_b   1.000
_cell.length_c   1.000
_cell.angle_alpha   90.00
_cell.angle_beta   90.00
_cell.angle_gamma   90.00
#
_symmetry.space_group_name_H-M   'P 1'
#
loop_
_entity.id
_entity.type
_entity.pdbx_description
1 polymer ?
#
loop_
_entity_poly.entity_id
_entity_poly.type
_entity_poly.pdbx_seq_one_letter_code
_entity_poly.pdbx_strand_id
1 'polypeptide(L)'
;MQAFEIVGLLTDLKAIYHNEKCKDFDGGIDATVQILKENPASNSDEWDQAASIYRTMAGSKSGFSDVYVAGDDAEQRVAANARLDSIREMLWRIFTRA
;
A
#
# COMPACT_ATOMS: atom_id res chain seq x y z
N MET A 1 8.59 11.32 7.03
CA MET A 1 7.39 10.51 7.32
C MET A 1 7.77 9.49 8.36
N GLN A 2 7.03 9.39 9.45
CA GLN A 2 7.30 8.42 10.52
C GLN A 2 6.69 7.06 10.17
N ALA A 3 7.23 5.96 10.72
CA ALA A 3 6.73 4.60 10.45
C ALA A 3 5.22 4.44 10.74
N PHE A 4 4.70 5.15 11.76
CA PHE A 4 3.27 5.17 12.07
C PHE A 4 2.40 5.71 10.91
N GLU A 5 2.87 6.74 10.22
CA GLU A 5 2.15 7.32 9.06
C GLU A 5 2.13 6.32 7.88
N ILE A 6 3.24 5.59 7.69
CA ILE A 6 3.36 4.56 6.65
C ILE A 6 2.44 3.38 6.93
N VAL A 7 2.40 2.94 8.19
CA VAL A 7 1.46 1.91 8.66
C VAL A 7 0.01 2.35 8.44
N GLY A 8 -0.31 3.63 8.68
CA GLY A 8 -1.62 4.21 8.37
C GLY A 8 -1.96 4.09 6.88
N LEU A 9 -1.05 4.50 6.00
CA LEU A 9 -1.22 4.39 4.55
C LEU A 9 -1.38 2.94 4.08
N LEU A 10 -0.61 2.00 4.62
CA LEU A 10 -0.72 0.57 4.31
C LEU A 10 -2.05 -0.01 4.79
N THR A 11 -2.54 0.40 5.96
CA THR A 11 -3.83 -0.04 6.50
C THR A 11 -4.99 0.47 5.64
N ASP A 12 -4.93 1.75 5.23
CA ASP A 12 -5.90 2.34 4.30
C ASP A 12 -5.89 1.62 2.93
N LEU A 13 -4.70 1.32 2.39
CA LEU A 13 -4.54 0.59 1.14
C LEU A 13 -5.19 -0.80 1.23
N LYS A 14 -4.93 -1.54 2.32
CA LYS A 14 -5.53 -2.85 2.58
C LYS A 14 -7.05 -2.76 2.62
N ALA A 15 -7.59 -1.78 3.34
CA ALA A 15 -9.05 -1.61 3.45
C ALA A 15 -9.70 -1.39 2.07
N ILE A 16 -9.07 -0.59 1.20
CA ILE A 16 -9.56 -0.36 -0.18
C ILE A 16 -9.56 -1.68 -0.96
N TYR A 17 -8.43 -2.40 -1.01
CA TYR A 17 -8.35 -3.67 -1.76
C TYR A 17 -9.28 -4.75 -1.22
N HIS A 18 -9.42 -4.85 0.10
CA HIS A 18 -10.31 -5.81 0.72
C HIS A 18 -11.78 -5.56 0.35
N ASN A 19 -12.19 -4.29 0.32
CA ASN A 19 -13.54 -3.88 -0.07
C ASN A 19 -13.82 -4.13 -1.56
N GLU A 20 -12.82 -3.92 -2.42
CA GLU A 20 -12.88 -4.25 -3.86
C GLU A 20 -12.70 -5.74 -4.16
N LYS A 21 -12.66 -6.60 -3.13
CA LYS A 21 -12.47 -8.07 -3.22
C LYS A 21 -11.11 -8.50 -3.79
N CYS A 22 -10.12 -7.61 -3.80
CA CYS A 22 -8.73 -7.86 -4.22
C CYS A 22 -7.86 -8.29 -3.02
N LYS A 23 -8.17 -9.44 -2.41
CA LYS A 23 -7.55 -9.87 -1.14
C LYS A 23 -6.15 -10.49 -1.31
N ASP A 24 -5.68 -10.66 -2.54
CA ASP A 24 -4.39 -11.29 -2.83
C ASP A 24 -3.19 -10.51 -2.25
N PHE A 25 -3.40 -9.23 -1.92
CA PHE A 25 -2.37 -8.34 -1.36
C PHE A 25 -2.39 -8.24 0.16
N ASP A 26 -3.44 -8.76 0.84
CA ASP A 26 -3.61 -8.62 2.29
C ASP A 26 -2.39 -9.15 3.05
N GLY A 27 -1.90 -10.34 2.68
CA GLY A 27 -0.77 -10.98 3.35
C GLY A 27 0.54 -10.19 3.21
N GLY A 28 0.81 -9.62 2.03
CA GLY A 28 2.00 -8.81 1.81
C GLY A 28 1.92 -7.47 2.53
N ILE A 29 0.73 -6.83 2.55
CA ILE A 29 0.52 -5.59 3.31
C ILE A 29 0.65 -5.84 4.81
N ASP A 30 0.07 -6.92 5.33
CA ASP A 30 0.18 -7.29 6.76
C ASP A 30 1.62 -7.57 7.17
N ALA A 31 2.39 -8.26 6.32
CA ALA A 31 3.81 -8.51 6.56
C ALA A 31 4.61 -7.19 6.61
N THR A 32 4.41 -6.28 5.64
CA THR A 32 5.06 -4.96 5.66
C THR A 32 4.68 -4.17 6.92
N VAL A 33 3.40 -4.17 7.32
CA VAL A 33 2.93 -3.48 8.53
C VAL A 33 3.58 -4.06 9.78
N GLN A 34 3.67 -5.39 9.89
CA GLN A 34 4.26 -6.05 11.06
C GLN A 34 5.73 -5.65 11.23
N ILE A 35 6.50 -5.71 10.14
CA ILE A 35 7.92 -5.34 10.12
C ILE A 35 8.11 -3.89 10.57
N LEU A 36 7.33 -2.96 10.02
CA LEU A 36 7.44 -1.53 10.35
C LEU A 36 7.01 -1.20 11.79
N LYS A 37 6.13 -2.00 12.39
CA LYS A 37 5.72 -1.86 13.80
C LYS A 37 6.82 -2.34 14.75
N GLU A 38 7.55 -3.37 14.37
CA GLU A 38 8.63 -3.95 15.18
C GLU A 38 9.93 -3.13 15.05
N ASN A 39 10.25 -2.65 13.85
CA ASN A 39 11.41 -1.80 13.61
C ASN A 39 11.06 -0.60 12.68
N PRO A 40 10.91 0.61 13.23
CA PRO A 40 10.51 1.78 12.45
C PRO A 40 11.68 2.50 11.75
N ALA A 41 12.93 2.04 11.93
CA ALA A 41 14.11 2.73 11.42
C ALA A 41 14.27 2.54 9.90
N SER A 42 14.26 3.62 9.13
CA SER A 42 14.31 3.55 7.66
C SER A 42 15.67 3.17 7.05
N ASN A 43 16.64 2.85 7.88
CA ASN A 43 18.01 2.49 7.50
C ASN A 43 18.41 1.10 8.03
N SER A 44 17.42 0.26 8.37
CA SER A 44 17.64 -1.09 8.88
C SER A 44 17.32 -2.15 7.83
N ASP A 45 17.86 -3.34 8.01
CA ASP A 45 17.60 -4.49 7.13
C ASP A 45 16.09 -4.84 7.10
N GLU A 46 15.38 -4.63 8.20
CA GLU A 46 13.93 -4.79 8.28
C GLU A 46 13.19 -3.80 7.38
N TRP A 47 13.65 -2.55 7.31
CA TRP A 47 13.08 -1.59 6.37
C TRP A 47 13.27 -2.04 4.92
N ASP A 48 14.45 -2.53 4.58
CA ASP A 48 14.75 -3.06 3.24
C ASP A 48 13.87 -4.26 2.91
N GLN A 49 13.61 -5.13 3.88
CA GLN A 49 12.68 -6.25 3.77
C GLN A 49 11.24 -5.75 3.53
N ALA A 50 10.76 -4.80 4.33
CA ALA A 50 9.43 -4.17 4.15
C ALA A 50 9.29 -3.52 2.77
N ALA A 51 10.32 -2.78 2.32
CA ALA A 51 10.39 -2.15 1.02
C ALA A 51 10.41 -3.16 -0.12
N SER A 52 11.13 -4.27 0.04
CA SER A 52 11.18 -5.36 -0.93
C SER A 52 9.80 -6.00 -1.13
N ILE A 53 9.13 -6.37 -0.03
CA ILE A 53 7.78 -6.94 -0.06
C ILE A 53 6.80 -6.00 -0.77
N TYR A 54 6.79 -4.71 -0.40
CA TYR A 54 5.92 -3.72 -1.04
C TYR A 54 6.22 -3.57 -2.53
N ARG A 55 7.50 -3.45 -2.92
CA ARG A 55 7.90 -3.31 -4.33
C ARG A 55 7.53 -4.53 -5.16
N THR A 56 7.64 -5.75 -4.62
CA THR A 56 7.19 -6.97 -5.30
C THR A 56 5.69 -6.95 -5.58
N MET A 57 4.87 -6.51 -4.60
CA MET A 57 3.43 -6.36 -4.82
C MET A 57 3.13 -5.27 -5.84
N ALA A 58 3.72 -4.09 -5.68
CA ALA A 58 3.49 -2.94 -6.54
C ALA A 58 3.98 -3.16 -7.98
N GLY A 59 5.04 -3.95 -8.16
CA GLY A 59 5.58 -4.35 -9.46
C GLY A 59 4.89 -5.55 -10.10
N SER A 60 3.95 -6.20 -9.41
CA SER A 60 3.17 -7.30 -9.98
C SER A 60 2.29 -6.78 -11.13
N LYS A 61 2.44 -7.40 -12.32
CA LYS A 61 1.79 -6.94 -13.57
C LYS A 61 0.27 -7.17 -13.63
N SER A 62 -0.33 -7.73 -12.60
CA SER A 62 -1.76 -8.05 -12.60
C SER A 62 -2.34 -7.83 -11.22
N GLY A 63 -3.31 -6.94 -11.13
CA GLY A 63 -4.17 -6.78 -9.95
C GLY A 63 -3.77 -5.63 -9.04
N PHE A 64 -2.48 -5.42 -8.71
CA PHE A 64 -2.14 -4.33 -7.77
C PHE A 64 -2.30 -2.95 -8.41
N SER A 65 -1.81 -2.75 -9.64
CA SER A 65 -1.99 -1.49 -10.38
C SER A 65 -3.40 -1.31 -10.94
N ASP A 66 -4.08 -2.42 -11.19
CA ASP A 66 -5.30 -2.45 -12.01
C ASP A 66 -6.58 -2.43 -11.18
N VAL A 67 -6.50 -2.34 -9.84
CA VAL A 67 -7.71 -2.17 -9.02
C VAL A 67 -8.32 -0.80 -9.30
N TYR A 68 -9.62 -0.83 -9.63
CA TYR A 68 -10.49 0.33 -9.74
C TYR A 68 -11.58 0.23 -8.69
N VAL A 69 -11.80 1.31 -7.94
CA VAL A 69 -12.89 1.38 -6.97
C VAL A 69 -14.21 1.55 -7.72
N ALA A 70 -15.12 0.59 -7.54
CA ALA A 70 -16.47 0.64 -8.09
C ALA A 70 -17.43 1.34 -7.09
N GLY A 71 -17.78 2.58 -7.40
CA GLY A 71 -18.78 3.38 -6.69
C GLY A 71 -20.05 3.57 -7.54
N ASP A 72 -21.18 3.77 -6.87
CA ASP A 72 -22.49 3.93 -7.51
C ASP A 72 -22.57 5.21 -8.36
N ASP A 73 -21.88 6.27 -7.92
CA ASP A 73 -21.78 7.55 -8.60
C ASP A 73 -20.40 7.76 -9.27
N ALA A 74 -20.39 8.52 -10.38
CA ALA A 74 -19.19 8.85 -11.12
C ALA A 74 -18.22 9.73 -10.33
N GLU A 75 -18.70 10.72 -9.58
CA GLU A 75 -17.83 11.59 -8.77
C GLU A 75 -17.20 10.81 -7.62
N GLN A 76 -17.98 9.95 -6.95
CA GLN A 76 -17.50 9.03 -5.92
C GLN A 76 -16.43 8.08 -6.43
N ARG A 77 -16.60 7.51 -7.64
CA ARG A 77 -15.57 6.67 -8.28
C ARG A 77 -14.28 7.45 -8.54
N VAL A 78 -14.40 8.65 -9.08
CA VAL A 78 -13.22 9.49 -9.38
C VAL A 78 -12.49 9.85 -8.09
N ALA A 79 -13.20 10.27 -7.05
CA ALA A 79 -12.62 10.61 -5.76
C ALA A 79 -11.94 9.40 -5.08
N ALA A 80 -12.58 8.23 -5.12
CA ALA A 80 -12.04 7.02 -4.52
C ALA A 80 -10.79 6.51 -5.25
N ASN A 81 -10.80 6.51 -6.59
CA ASN A 81 -9.62 6.14 -7.38
C ASN A 81 -8.48 7.14 -7.18
N ALA A 82 -8.77 8.45 -7.14
CA ALA A 82 -7.76 9.47 -6.84
C ALA A 82 -7.11 9.26 -5.45
N ARG A 83 -7.90 8.86 -4.43
CA ARG A 83 -7.38 8.51 -3.11
C ARG A 83 -6.47 7.27 -3.18
N LEU A 84 -6.90 6.22 -3.85
CA LEU A 84 -6.13 4.99 -4.03
C LEU A 84 -4.78 5.27 -4.70
N ASP A 85 -4.78 6.04 -5.79
CA ASP A 85 -3.57 6.40 -6.52
C ASP A 85 -2.63 7.26 -5.67
N SER A 86 -3.17 8.22 -4.91
CA SER A 86 -2.37 9.03 -3.99
C SER A 86 -1.65 8.18 -2.94
N ILE A 87 -2.33 7.19 -2.35
CA ILE A 87 -1.74 6.26 -1.38
C ILE A 87 -0.62 5.44 -2.04
N ARG A 88 -0.88 4.85 -3.21
CA ARG A 88 0.10 4.06 -3.97
C ARG A 88 1.33 4.88 -4.32
N GLU A 89 1.16 6.11 -4.79
CA GLU A 89 2.26 7.01 -5.12
C GLU A 89 3.12 7.36 -3.90
N MET A 90 2.48 7.68 -2.77
CA MET A 90 3.22 8.00 -1.53
C MET A 90 4.04 6.81 -1.08
N LEU A 91 3.43 5.62 -0.99
CA LEU A 91 4.12 4.39 -0.60
C LEU A 91 5.23 4.02 -1.58
N TRP A 92 5.01 4.16 -2.89
CA TRP A 92 6.05 3.94 -3.89
C TRP A 92 7.25 4.87 -3.70
N ARG A 93 7.01 6.17 -3.51
CA ARG A 93 8.09 7.14 -3.28
C ARG A 93 8.89 6.85 -2.01
N ILE A 94 8.22 6.37 -0.96
CA ILE A 94 8.86 6.01 0.32
C ILE A 94 9.77 4.80 0.14
N PHE A 95 9.27 3.73 -0.47
CA PHE A 95 10.00 2.46 -0.60
C PHE A 95 10.98 2.41 -1.79
N THR A 96 11.06 3.45 -2.62
CA THR A 96 12.05 3.57 -3.72
C THR A 96 13.12 4.61 -3.49
N ARG A 97 12.93 5.53 -2.53
CA ARG A 97 13.95 6.51 -2.11
C ARG A 97 14.87 6.01 -1.01
N ALA A 98 14.54 4.87 -0.40
CA ALA A 98 15.35 4.21 0.61
C ALA A 98 16.49 3.42 -0.06
#